data_AF-A0A517TG26-F1
#
_entry.id   AF-A0A517TG26-F1
#
_cell.length_a   1.000
_cell.length_b   1.000
_cell.length_c   1.000
_cell.angle_alpha   90.00
_cell.angle_beta   90.00
_cell.angle_gamma   90.00
#
_symmetry.space_group_name_H-M   'P 1'
#
loop_
_entity.id
_entity.type
_entity.pdbx_description
1 polymer ?
#
loop_
_entity_poly.entity_id
_entity_poly.type
_entity_poly.pdbx_seq_one_letter_code
_entity_poly.pdbx_strand_id
1 'polypeptide(L)'
;MRSLTLLTIALTAAPAIAAPSLAIVTDNTGGVVVQITTDAPGALAAEIAFETFGVPIEEAIVNTDLFDDPNPGDNPYLDGSPVGGDTTGLWIDHEAGRVFASFGSEDLGVGTFDFLSLDLDMGGICGDVSADVGVSGLVAQTGVVGEMLTAYGVAYEYCPIFNADFDFDGAVGDADLTLLLSNWGEPIPPVPSGWIGAQPTAPNVGDDELTVLLSTWGFRIVLAVPEPTGVITLLACLALGMPLRRKL
;
A
#
# COMPACT_ATOMS: atom_id res chain seq x y z
N MET A 1 10.50 -58.47 47.68
CA MET A 1 10.07 -57.06 47.53
C MET A 1 10.98 -56.39 46.52
N ARG A 2 10.50 -56.09 45.31
CA ARG A 2 11.26 -55.35 44.29
C ARG A 2 10.62 -53.98 44.14
N SER A 3 11.37 -52.95 44.50
CA SER A 3 10.96 -51.55 44.41
C SER A 3 11.17 -51.08 42.97
N LEU A 4 10.12 -50.56 42.34
CA LEU A 4 10.16 -49.99 41.00
C LEU A 4 10.39 -48.48 41.14
N THR A 5 11.58 -48.00 40.79
CA THR A 5 11.91 -46.57 40.80
C THR A 5 11.35 -45.94 39.54
N LEU A 6 10.33 -45.09 39.70
CA LEU A 6 9.72 -44.31 38.63
C LEU A 6 10.66 -43.14 38.29
N LEU A 7 11.25 -43.16 37.09
CA LEU A 7 12.09 -42.07 36.58
C LEU A 7 11.20 -41.04 35.89
N THR A 8 10.89 -39.95 36.59
CA THR A 8 10.16 -38.81 36.01
C THR A 8 11.14 -37.99 35.18
N ILE A 9 11.07 -38.12 33.85
CA ILE A 9 11.79 -37.23 32.93
C ILE A 9 10.99 -35.94 32.86
N ALA A 10 11.49 -34.87 33.49
CA ALA A 10 10.96 -33.53 33.28
C ALA A 10 11.41 -33.05 31.90
N LEU A 11 10.51 -33.09 30.90
CA LEU A 11 10.72 -32.34 29.66
C LEU A 11 10.61 -30.85 30.02
N THR A 12 11.75 -30.16 30.13
CA THR A 12 11.74 -28.70 30.10
C THR A 12 11.45 -28.29 28.66
N ALA A 13 10.28 -27.70 28.41
CA ALA A 13 10.03 -27.04 27.13
C ALA A 13 11.12 -25.97 26.95
N ALA A 14 11.82 -26.00 25.81
CA ALA A 14 12.67 -24.88 25.44
C ALA A 14 11.77 -23.63 25.38
N PRO A 15 12.21 -22.47 25.91
CA PRO A 15 11.45 -21.25 25.74
C PRO A 15 11.29 -21.01 24.25
N ALA A 16 10.04 -20.88 23.78
CA ALA A 16 9.77 -20.42 22.44
C ALA A 16 10.30 -18.98 22.36
N ILE A 17 11.31 -18.76 21.51
CA ILE A 17 11.79 -17.42 21.21
C ILE A 17 10.73 -16.81 20.31
N ALA A 18 10.14 -15.72 20.75
CA ALA A 18 9.20 -14.97 19.94
C ALA A 18 9.88 -14.48 18.65
N ALA A 19 9.26 -14.73 17.51
CA ALA A 19 9.74 -14.39 16.19
C ALA A 19 8.66 -13.59 15.44
N PRO A 20 8.46 -12.31 15.80
CA PRO A 20 7.49 -11.48 15.10
C PRO A 20 7.87 -11.27 13.63
N SER A 21 6.89 -10.99 12.78
CA SER A 21 7.09 -10.68 11.36
C SER A 21 6.31 -9.45 10.93
N LEU A 22 6.77 -8.80 9.85
CA LEU A 22 6.07 -7.68 9.21
C LEU A 22 5.41 -8.12 7.91
N ALA A 23 4.26 -7.51 7.61
CA ALA A 23 3.60 -7.61 6.32
C ALA A 23 3.04 -6.26 5.90
N ILE A 24 2.88 -6.08 4.59
CA ILE A 24 2.17 -4.94 4.00
C ILE A 24 0.90 -5.49 3.38
N VAL A 25 -0.23 -4.91 3.74
CA VAL A 25 -1.54 -5.15 3.12
C VAL A 25 -1.97 -3.86 2.46
N THR A 26 -2.38 -3.93 1.21
CA THR A 26 -2.88 -2.76 0.47
C THR A 26 -4.37 -2.92 0.24
N ASP A 27 -5.12 -1.84 0.39
CA ASP A 27 -6.46 -1.79 -0.17
C ASP A 27 -6.40 -1.30 -1.62
N ASN A 28 -7.52 -1.44 -2.33
CA ASN A 28 -7.63 -0.99 -3.71
C ASN A 28 -7.91 0.51 -3.79
N THR A 29 -7.71 1.28 -2.72
CA THR A 29 -8.02 2.72 -2.66
C THR A 29 -6.77 3.56 -2.39
N GLY A 30 -5.58 3.00 -2.57
CA GLY A 30 -4.32 3.67 -2.25
C GLY A 30 -3.90 3.54 -0.77
N GLY A 31 -4.76 2.95 0.06
CA GLY A 31 -4.49 2.70 1.47
C GLY A 31 -3.51 1.54 1.66
N VAL A 32 -2.59 1.73 2.60
CA VAL A 32 -1.57 0.75 2.96
C VAL A 32 -1.62 0.50 4.46
N VAL A 33 -1.67 -0.76 4.87
CA VAL A 33 -1.63 -1.19 6.27
C VAL A 33 -0.38 -2.02 6.51
N VAL A 34 0.46 -1.55 7.42
CA VAL A 34 1.58 -2.31 7.96
C VAL A 34 1.05 -3.17 9.10
N GLN A 35 1.25 -4.48 8.98
CA GLN A 35 0.83 -5.46 9.97
C GLN A 35 2.03 -6.07 10.70
N ILE A 36 1.85 -6.31 12.00
CA ILE A 36 2.78 -7.08 12.83
C ILE A 36 2.11 -8.40 13.18
N THR A 37 2.76 -9.52 12.88
CA THR A 37 2.33 -10.85 13.34
C THR A 37 3.18 -11.28 14.53
N THR A 38 2.55 -11.67 15.62
CA THR A 38 3.18 -12.24 16.81
C THR A 38 2.97 -13.75 16.86
N ASP A 39 3.95 -14.49 17.39
CA ASP A 39 3.91 -15.95 17.55
C ASP A 39 3.86 -16.39 19.02
N ALA A 40 4.01 -15.45 19.95
CA ALA A 40 3.80 -15.60 21.38
C ALA A 40 2.89 -14.47 21.91
N PRO A 41 2.20 -14.65 23.05
CA PRO A 41 1.60 -13.53 23.75
C PRO A 41 2.66 -12.72 24.51
N GLY A 42 2.47 -11.42 24.64
CA GLY A 42 3.35 -10.56 25.44
C GLY A 42 3.31 -9.09 25.05
N ALA A 43 3.97 -8.28 25.88
CA ALA A 43 4.30 -6.89 25.53
C ALA A 43 5.18 -6.82 24.28
N LEU A 44 4.94 -5.80 23.45
CA LEU A 44 5.63 -5.58 22.19
C LEU A 44 6.10 -4.12 22.11
N ALA A 45 7.23 -3.88 21.47
CA ALA A 45 7.70 -2.55 21.08
C ALA A 45 8.18 -2.61 19.64
N ALA A 46 7.75 -1.68 18.80
CA ALA A 46 8.05 -1.65 17.38
C ALA A 46 8.62 -0.28 16.98
N GLU A 47 9.68 -0.31 16.19
CA GLU A 47 10.29 0.84 15.51
C GLU A 47 10.24 0.55 14.01
N ILE A 48 9.31 1.19 13.30
CA ILE A 48 9.00 0.88 11.90
C ILE A 48 9.20 2.11 11.03
N ALA A 49 10.05 1.98 10.02
CA ALA A 49 10.23 2.92 8.93
C ALA A 49 9.49 2.43 7.69
N PHE A 50 8.68 3.30 7.11
CA PHE A 50 7.96 3.12 5.86
C PHE A 50 8.43 4.14 4.83
N GLU A 51 8.59 3.73 3.58
CA GLU A 51 8.86 4.63 2.45
C GLU A 51 8.07 4.23 1.21
N THR A 52 7.62 5.22 0.45
CA THR A 52 7.14 5.08 -0.92
C THR A 52 8.19 5.62 -1.90
N PHE A 53 8.17 5.13 -3.13
CA PHE A 53 9.04 5.64 -4.20
C PHE A 53 8.30 6.64 -5.08
N GLY A 54 8.23 7.90 -4.63
CA GLY A 54 7.76 9.03 -5.45
C GLY A 54 6.26 9.31 -5.38
N VAL A 55 5.57 8.76 -4.38
CA VAL A 55 4.15 9.04 -4.10
C VAL A 55 4.03 9.69 -2.72
N PRO A 56 3.55 10.94 -2.61
CA PRO A 56 3.39 11.58 -1.31
C PRO A 56 2.44 10.78 -0.40
N ILE A 57 2.64 10.92 0.90
CA ILE A 57 1.70 10.36 1.90
C ILE A 57 0.68 11.43 2.22
N GLU A 58 -0.61 11.12 2.14
CA GLU A 58 -1.68 12.03 2.55
C GLU A 58 -1.90 11.94 4.06
N GLU A 59 -2.04 10.73 4.58
CA GLU A 59 -2.31 10.47 6.00
C GLU A 59 -1.52 9.26 6.51
N ALA A 60 -1.15 9.27 7.78
CA ALA A 60 -0.60 8.10 8.46
C ALA A 60 -1.14 8.04 9.90
N ILE A 61 -1.67 6.89 10.30
CA ILE A 61 -2.35 6.66 11.58
C ILE A 61 -1.81 5.37 12.21
N VAL A 62 -1.32 5.47 13.45
CA VAL A 62 -0.99 4.31 14.27
C VAL A 62 -2.25 3.79 14.95
N ASN A 63 -2.41 2.47 15.04
CA ASN A 63 -3.50 1.85 15.77
C ASN A 63 -3.28 1.96 17.29
N THR A 64 -3.58 3.14 17.85
CA THR A 64 -3.39 3.46 19.27
C THR A 64 -4.34 2.73 20.20
N ASP A 65 -5.29 1.94 19.69
CA ASP A 65 -6.10 1.04 20.54
C ASP A 65 -5.28 -0.18 21.00
N LEU A 66 -4.22 -0.53 20.24
CA LEU A 66 -3.31 -1.64 20.55
C LEU A 66 -1.88 -1.19 20.83
N PHE A 67 -1.43 -0.11 20.18
CA PHE A 67 -0.07 0.44 20.28
C PHE A 67 -0.13 1.86 20.86
N ASP A 68 -0.38 1.94 22.15
CA ASP A 68 -0.78 3.17 22.85
C ASP A 68 0.37 3.90 23.57
N ASP A 69 1.55 3.29 23.67
CA ASP A 69 2.71 3.86 24.37
C ASP A 69 3.78 4.35 23.38
N PRO A 70 3.79 5.63 22.97
CA PRO A 70 4.83 6.16 22.09
C PRO A 70 6.19 6.10 22.81
N ASN A 71 7.18 5.47 22.17
CA ASN A 71 8.53 5.32 22.73
C ASN A 71 9.57 6.02 21.84
N PRO A 72 10.76 6.36 22.37
CA PRO A 72 11.86 6.83 21.55
C PRO A 72 12.37 5.70 20.64
N GLY A 73 12.57 6.01 19.36
CA GLY A 73 13.17 5.12 18.37
C GLY A 73 14.11 5.88 17.44
N ASP A 74 15.02 5.17 16.80
CA ASP A 74 16.03 5.75 15.92
C ASP A 74 15.46 5.91 14.51
N ASN A 75 15.08 7.14 14.15
CA ASN A 75 14.44 7.44 12.88
C ASN A 75 15.51 7.55 11.77
N PRO A 76 15.54 6.61 10.80
CA PRO A 76 16.59 6.57 9.78
C PRO A 76 16.51 7.74 8.78
N TYR A 77 15.43 8.52 8.81
CA TYR A 77 15.22 9.66 7.91
C TYR A 77 15.73 10.98 8.48
N LEU A 78 16.11 11.03 9.76
CA LEU A 78 16.65 12.22 10.40
C LEU A 78 18.18 12.23 10.39
N ASP A 79 18.75 13.42 10.17
CA ASP A 79 20.19 13.63 10.27
C ASP A 79 20.70 13.22 11.65
N GLY A 80 21.77 12.41 11.67
CA GLY A 80 22.38 11.92 12.89
C GLY A 80 22.04 10.46 13.21
N SER A 81 21.01 9.86 12.61
CA SER A 81 20.78 8.41 12.73
C SER A 81 22.02 7.60 12.25
N PRO A 82 22.44 6.53 12.97
CA PRO A 82 21.75 5.91 14.10
C PRO A 82 22.08 6.47 15.50
N VAL A 83 22.77 7.63 15.58
CA VAL A 83 23.21 8.24 16.85
C VAL A 83 22.75 9.69 16.91
N GLY A 84 21.50 9.90 17.33
CA GLY A 84 20.92 11.24 17.55
C GLY A 84 19.77 11.63 16.61
N GLY A 85 19.33 10.72 15.73
CA GLY A 85 18.15 10.86 14.88
C GLY A 85 16.86 10.40 15.57
N ASP A 86 16.73 10.57 16.88
CA ASP A 86 15.66 9.94 17.65
C ASP A 86 14.31 10.65 17.42
N THR A 87 13.25 9.86 17.26
CA THR A 87 11.87 10.33 17.22
C THR A 87 11.07 9.60 18.28
N THR A 88 10.11 10.26 18.92
CA THR A 88 9.14 9.60 19.82
C THR A 88 7.77 9.53 19.16
N GLY A 89 7.18 8.34 19.07
CA GLY A 89 5.87 8.15 18.45
C GLY A 89 5.93 8.20 16.92
N LEU A 90 5.04 8.98 16.31
CA LEU A 90 4.87 9.07 14.86
C LEU A 90 5.54 10.32 14.28
N TRP A 91 6.32 10.13 13.21
CA TRP A 91 6.88 11.19 12.38
C TRP A 91 6.58 10.93 10.91
N ILE A 92 6.29 11.99 10.17
CA ILE A 92 5.83 11.93 8.78
C ILE A 92 6.55 13.01 7.97
N ASP A 93 7.09 12.63 6.82
CA ASP A 93 7.49 13.52 5.73
C ASP A 93 6.61 13.21 4.52
N HIS A 94 5.52 13.96 4.41
CA HIS A 94 4.47 13.77 3.41
C HIS A 94 5.03 13.88 1.99
N GLU A 95 5.86 14.90 1.70
CA GLU A 95 6.38 15.16 0.36
C GLU A 95 7.40 14.10 -0.08
N ALA A 96 8.22 13.61 0.84
CA ALA A 96 9.20 12.56 0.55
C ALA A 96 8.59 11.15 0.57
N GLY A 97 7.34 10.99 0.99
CA GLY A 97 6.69 9.70 1.11
C GLY A 97 7.30 8.82 2.21
N ARG A 98 7.67 9.39 3.35
CA ARG A 98 8.36 8.68 4.44
C ARG A 98 7.61 8.79 5.76
N VAL A 99 7.51 7.68 6.48
CA VAL A 99 6.92 7.61 7.82
C VAL A 99 7.81 6.81 8.74
N PHE A 100 7.98 7.28 9.98
CA PHE A 100 8.59 6.51 11.05
C PHE A 100 7.63 6.46 12.24
N ALA A 101 7.38 5.26 12.77
CA ALA A 101 6.49 5.03 13.90
C ALA A 101 7.19 4.17 14.95
N SER A 102 7.23 4.67 16.18
CA SER A 102 7.87 4.04 17.33
C SER A 102 6.88 3.95 18.50
N PHE A 103 6.31 2.75 18.71
CA PHE A 103 5.27 2.53 19.72
C PHE A 103 5.42 1.17 20.43
N GLY A 104 5.03 1.14 21.69
CA GLY A 104 4.83 -0.05 22.49
C GLY A 104 3.36 -0.45 22.57
N SER A 105 3.13 -1.70 22.94
CA SER A 105 1.84 -2.24 23.36
C SER A 105 1.97 -2.86 24.75
N GLU A 106 0.84 -2.97 25.45
CA GLU A 106 0.70 -3.94 26.54
C GLU A 106 0.71 -5.39 25.99
N ASP A 107 0.14 -6.33 26.75
CA ASP A 107 0.08 -7.75 26.43
C ASP A 107 -0.79 -8.04 25.19
N LEU A 108 -0.15 -8.23 24.03
CA LEU A 108 -0.82 -8.68 22.82
C LEU A 108 -0.92 -10.21 22.82
N GLY A 109 -2.01 -10.75 22.28
CA GLY A 109 -2.12 -12.18 22.01
C GLY A 109 -1.25 -12.64 20.84
N VAL A 110 -1.31 -13.93 20.51
CA VAL A 110 -0.80 -14.47 19.24
C VAL A 110 -1.76 -14.08 18.13
N GLY A 111 -1.27 -13.42 17.08
CA GLY A 111 -2.14 -12.97 15.99
C GLY A 111 -1.44 -12.04 15.00
N THR A 112 -2.23 -11.47 14.09
CA THR A 112 -1.80 -10.40 13.19
C THR A 112 -2.58 -9.15 13.54
N PHE A 113 -1.86 -8.04 13.69
CA PHE A 113 -2.41 -6.78 14.16
C PHE A 113 -2.02 -5.66 13.20
N ASP A 114 -2.98 -4.80 12.88
CA ASP A 114 -2.74 -3.57 12.14
C ASP A 114 -1.99 -2.60 13.04
N PHE A 115 -0.79 -2.20 12.62
CA PHE A 115 0.09 -1.31 13.38
C PHE A 115 -0.01 0.13 12.87
N LEU A 116 0.18 0.31 11.56
CA LEU A 116 0.21 1.62 10.90
C LEU A 116 -0.63 1.55 9.63
N SER A 117 -1.61 2.44 9.52
CA SER A 117 -2.38 2.66 8.30
C SER A 117 -1.90 3.95 7.63
N LEU A 118 -1.75 3.93 6.32
CA LEU A 118 -1.35 5.07 5.51
C LEU A 118 -2.34 5.28 4.38
N ASP A 119 -2.58 6.53 4.04
CA ASP A 119 -3.24 6.93 2.80
C ASP A 119 -2.22 7.63 1.91
N LEU A 120 -2.17 7.24 0.64
CA LEU A 120 -1.19 7.73 -0.32
C LEU A 120 -1.85 8.73 -1.27
N ASP A 121 -1.24 9.90 -1.46
CA ASP A 121 -1.68 10.86 -2.47
C ASP A 121 -1.22 10.38 -3.85
N MET A 122 -2.04 9.52 -4.43
CA MET A 122 -1.86 8.97 -5.77
C MET A 122 -2.26 9.99 -6.86
N GLY A 123 -2.54 11.25 -6.47
CA GLY A 123 -2.77 12.39 -7.35
C GLY A 123 -4.17 12.41 -7.98
N GLY A 124 -5.07 11.50 -7.60
CA GLY A 124 -6.41 11.36 -8.18
C GLY A 124 -6.39 11.14 -9.70
N ILE A 125 -5.26 10.75 -10.27
CA ILE A 125 -5.12 10.46 -11.69
C ILE A 125 -5.55 9.01 -11.88
N CYS A 126 -6.73 8.80 -12.45
CA CYS A 126 -7.14 7.46 -12.84
C CYS A 126 -6.20 6.86 -13.89
N GLY A 127 -5.69 5.69 -13.55
CA GLY A 127 -4.83 4.84 -14.34
C GLY A 127 -4.28 3.73 -13.44
N ASP A 128 -3.56 2.76 -14.00
CA ASP A 128 -2.75 1.81 -13.23
C ASP A 128 -1.57 2.57 -12.56
N VAL A 129 -1.89 3.42 -11.58
CA VAL A 129 -0.89 4.07 -10.74
C VAL A 129 -0.57 3.06 -9.66
N SER A 130 0.67 2.57 -9.71
CA SER A 130 1.23 1.67 -8.71
C SER A 130 2.37 2.37 -8.00
N ALA A 131 2.37 2.35 -6.68
CA ALA A 131 3.48 2.82 -5.86
C ALA A 131 4.23 1.62 -5.28
N ASP A 132 5.51 1.51 -5.56
CA ASP A 132 6.37 0.60 -4.82
C ASP A 132 6.48 1.12 -3.37
N VAL A 133 6.24 0.24 -2.40
CA VAL A 133 6.31 0.58 -0.97
C VAL A 133 7.25 -0.37 -0.24
N GLY A 134 8.04 0.18 0.68
CA GLY A 134 8.99 -0.54 1.50
C GLY A 134 8.73 -0.29 2.98
N VAL A 135 8.85 -1.35 3.77
CA VAL A 135 8.83 -1.28 5.23
C VAL A 135 10.07 -1.97 5.77
N SER A 136 10.71 -1.34 6.76
CA SER A 136 11.77 -1.95 7.55
C SER A 136 11.65 -1.55 9.01
N GLY A 137 12.10 -2.39 9.92
CA GLY A 137 12.05 -2.03 11.34
C GLY A 137 12.45 -3.14 12.29
N LEU A 138 12.50 -2.78 13.57
CA LEU A 138 12.75 -3.69 14.67
C LEU A 138 11.46 -3.92 15.44
N VAL A 139 11.22 -5.17 15.81
CA VAL A 139 10.13 -5.55 16.71
C VAL A 139 10.74 -6.30 17.89
N ALA A 140 10.54 -5.79 19.08
CA ALA A 140 10.87 -6.44 20.33
C ALA A 140 9.61 -7.05 20.92
N GLN A 141 9.68 -8.33 21.30
CA GLN A 141 8.56 -9.01 21.94
C GLN A 141 9.03 -9.70 23.22
N THR A 142 8.30 -9.52 24.31
CA THR A 142 8.65 -10.06 25.64
C THR A 142 10.06 -9.67 26.12
N GLY A 143 10.52 -8.48 25.74
CA GLY A 143 11.85 -7.97 26.09
C GLY A 143 13.01 -8.54 25.26
N VAL A 144 12.71 -9.28 24.19
CA VAL A 144 13.71 -9.77 23.22
C VAL A 144 13.56 -8.99 21.92
N VAL A 145 14.62 -8.30 21.50
CA VAL A 145 14.68 -7.61 20.20
C VAL A 145 14.96 -8.65 19.11
N GLY A 146 14.10 -8.69 18.09
CA GLY A 146 14.29 -9.55 16.92
C GLY A 146 15.37 -9.04 15.97
N GLU A 147 15.50 -9.73 14.83
CA GLU A 147 16.29 -9.22 13.71
C GLU A 147 15.56 -8.06 13.02
N MET A 148 16.28 -7.29 12.19
CA MET A 148 15.66 -6.29 11.31
C MET A 148 14.69 -6.98 10.36
N LEU A 149 13.43 -6.59 10.43
CA LEU A 149 12.36 -7.10 9.58
C LEU A 149 12.22 -6.20 8.36
N THR A 150 11.89 -6.79 7.21
CA THR A 150 11.63 -6.05 5.97
C THR A 150 10.43 -6.65 5.26
N ALA A 151 9.64 -5.79 4.62
CA ALA A 151 8.54 -6.17 3.77
C ALA A 151 8.48 -5.21 2.57
N TYR A 152 8.08 -5.73 1.42
CA TYR A 152 7.92 -4.97 0.19
C TYR A 152 6.54 -5.27 -0.39
N GLY A 153 5.91 -4.24 -0.93
CA GLY A 153 4.59 -4.33 -1.53
C GLY A 153 4.44 -3.35 -2.69
N VAL A 154 3.29 -3.42 -3.33
CA VAL A 154 2.88 -2.45 -4.34
C VAL A 154 1.49 -1.97 -3.94
N ALA A 155 1.37 -0.67 -3.67
CA ALA A 155 0.09 -0.03 -3.45
C ALA A 155 -0.54 0.32 -4.79
N TYR A 156 -1.83 0.04 -4.92
CA TYR A 156 -2.61 0.32 -6.12
C TYR A 156 -3.79 1.19 -5.73
N GLU A 157 -4.01 2.26 -6.49
CA GLU A 157 -5.29 2.95 -6.46
C GLU A 157 -6.15 2.38 -7.58
N TYR A 158 -7.16 1.59 -7.21
CA TYR A 158 -8.21 1.22 -8.14
C TYR A 158 -9.13 2.43 -8.28
N CYS A 159 -9.01 3.13 -9.40
CA CYS A 159 -9.88 4.24 -9.70
C CYS A 159 -11.36 3.77 -9.75
N PRO A 160 -12.24 4.23 -8.84
CA PRO A 160 -13.65 3.83 -8.85
C PRO A 160 -14.39 4.37 -10.07
N ILE A 161 -13.78 5.26 -10.86
CA ILE A 161 -14.35 5.82 -12.09
C ILE A 161 -14.36 4.78 -13.23
N PHE A 162 -13.55 3.71 -13.13
CA PHE A 162 -13.72 2.53 -13.98
C PHE A 162 -15.05 1.82 -13.76
N ASN A 163 -15.81 2.14 -12.71
CA ASN A 163 -17.12 1.53 -12.49
C ASN A 163 -18.18 1.97 -13.53
N ALA A 164 -17.88 2.99 -14.34
CA ALA A 164 -18.75 3.51 -15.40
C ALA A 164 -18.16 3.41 -16.82
N ASP A 165 -16.87 3.09 -16.94
CA ASP A 165 -16.19 2.83 -18.22
C ASP A 165 -16.44 1.36 -18.59
N PHE A 166 -17.53 1.16 -19.32
CA PHE A 166 -18.09 -0.15 -19.64
C PHE A 166 -17.31 -0.85 -20.75
N ASP A 167 -16.75 -0.09 -21.69
CA ASP A 167 -15.96 -0.61 -22.81
C ASP A 167 -14.44 -0.50 -22.62
N PHE A 168 -14.00 -0.01 -21.45
CA PHE A 168 -12.60 0.11 -21.04
C PHE A 168 -11.76 0.99 -21.99
N ASP A 169 -12.36 2.02 -22.59
CA ASP A 169 -11.66 2.95 -23.48
C ASP A 169 -10.95 4.08 -22.73
N GLY A 170 -11.07 4.11 -21.40
CA GLY A 170 -10.52 5.13 -20.52
C GLY A 170 -11.38 6.38 -20.42
N ALA A 171 -12.60 6.38 -20.95
CA ALA A 171 -13.57 7.47 -20.83
C ALA A 171 -14.92 6.95 -20.33
N VAL A 172 -15.72 7.89 -19.82
CA VAL A 172 -17.14 7.66 -19.53
C VAL A 172 -17.95 8.62 -20.39
N GLY A 173 -18.70 8.09 -21.36
CA GLY A 173 -19.51 8.92 -22.23
C GLY A 173 -20.50 8.17 -23.11
N ASP A 174 -20.66 8.67 -24.34
CA ASP A 174 -21.67 8.18 -25.28
C ASP A 174 -21.48 6.70 -25.64
N ALA A 175 -20.23 6.20 -25.68
CA ALA A 175 -19.94 4.80 -25.97
C ALA A 175 -20.47 3.90 -24.86
N ASP A 176 -20.17 4.22 -23.61
CA ASP A 176 -20.68 3.52 -22.42
C ASP A 176 -22.19 3.59 -22.33
N LEU A 177 -22.78 4.76 -22.56
CA LEU A 177 -24.24 4.91 -22.54
C LEU A 177 -24.90 4.08 -23.63
N THR A 178 -24.28 4.05 -24.82
CA THR A 178 -24.77 3.20 -25.91
C THR A 178 -24.68 1.72 -25.52
N LEU A 179 -23.57 1.30 -24.91
CA LEU A 179 -23.37 -0.08 -24.45
C LEU A 179 -24.39 -0.46 -23.37
N LEU A 180 -24.60 0.40 -22.37
CA LEU A 180 -25.62 0.26 -21.32
C LEU A 180 -27.02 0.11 -21.92
N LEU A 181 -27.44 1.06 -22.76
CA LEU A 181 -28.78 1.06 -23.34
C LEU A 181 -29.01 -0.11 -24.30
N SER A 182 -27.96 -0.59 -24.97
CA SER A 182 -28.05 -1.76 -25.86
C SER A 182 -28.26 -3.07 -25.12
N ASN A 183 -27.89 -3.14 -23.83
CA ASN A 183 -28.04 -4.31 -22.97
C ASN A 183 -29.10 -4.10 -21.86
N TRP A 184 -29.94 -3.07 -21.96
CA TRP A 184 -30.88 -2.71 -20.89
C TRP A 184 -31.83 -3.86 -20.53
N GLY A 185 -31.85 -4.23 -19.24
CA GLY A 185 -32.70 -5.29 -18.71
C GLY A 185 -32.17 -6.71 -18.93
N GLU A 186 -31.05 -6.89 -19.65
CA GLU A 186 -30.45 -8.21 -19.83
C GLU A 186 -30.03 -8.81 -18.47
N PRO A 187 -30.27 -10.11 -18.23
CA PRO A 187 -29.92 -10.76 -16.98
C PRO A 187 -28.42 -11.05 -16.89
N ILE A 188 -27.89 -10.94 -15.67
CA ILE A 188 -26.50 -11.27 -15.32
C ILE A 188 -26.54 -12.37 -14.26
N PRO A 189 -25.89 -13.54 -14.48
CA PRO A 189 -24.99 -13.92 -15.58
C PRO A 189 -25.70 -14.51 -16.85
N PRO A 190 -25.03 -14.50 -18.03
CA PRO A 190 -23.64 -14.09 -18.27
C PRO A 190 -23.45 -12.57 -18.42
N VAL A 191 -22.20 -12.11 -18.38
CA VAL A 191 -21.82 -10.73 -18.70
C VAL A 191 -22.26 -10.40 -20.14
N PRO A 192 -22.98 -9.29 -20.37
CA PRO A 192 -23.44 -8.96 -21.72
C PRO A 192 -22.29 -8.57 -22.67
N SER A 193 -22.51 -8.79 -23.97
CA SER A 193 -21.45 -8.63 -24.98
C SER A 193 -20.97 -7.18 -25.08
N GLY A 194 -19.65 -6.98 -25.10
CA GLY A 194 -19.03 -5.66 -25.22
C GLY A 194 -18.64 -5.03 -23.88
N TRP A 195 -19.14 -5.54 -22.75
CA TRP A 195 -18.64 -5.16 -21.43
C TRP A 195 -17.27 -5.77 -21.17
N ILE A 196 -16.22 -4.98 -21.37
CA ILE A 196 -14.84 -5.37 -21.10
C ILE A 196 -14.20 -4.57 -19.97
N GLY A 197 -14.83 -3.47 -19.56
CA GLY A 197 -14.45 -2.66 -18.39
C GLY A 197 -15.30 -3.01 -17.17
N ALA A 198 -15.98 -2.00 -16.61
CA ALA A 198 -16.84 -2.16 -15.45
C ALA A 198 -17.88 -3.25 -15.65
N GLN A 199 -17.98 -4.16 -14.68
CA GLN A 199 -18.98 -5.22 -14.73
C GLN A 199 -20.25 -4.75 -14.01
N PRO A 200 -21.44 -5.01 -14.59
CA PRO A 200 -22.69 -4.71 -13.91
C PRO A 200 -22.81 -5.55 -12.64
N THR A 201 -23.34 -4.94 -11.57
CA THR A 201 -23.36 -5.56 -10.23
C THR A 201 -24.74 -6.07 -9.83
N ALA A 202 -25.79 -5.56 -10.47
CA ALA A 202 -27.15 -6.00 -10.27
C ALA A 202 -27.46 -7.30 -11.05
N PRO A 203 -28.52 -8.05 -10.67
CA PRO A 203 -28.96 -9.23 -11.42
C PRO A 203 -29.39 -8.94 -12.86
N ASN A 204 -29.67 -7.68 -13.18
CA ASN A 204 -30.03 -7.20 -14.51
C ASN A 204 -29.36 -5.85 -14.74
N VAL A 205 -29.00 -5.56 -15.98
CA VAL A 205 -28.54 -4.23 -16.40
C VAL A 205 -29.65 -3.20 -16.21
N GLY A 206 -29.38 -2.07 -15.54
CA GLY A 206 -30.37 -1.00 -15.48
C GLY A 206 -29.95 0.26 -14.73
N ASP A 207 -30.84 0.71 -13.85
CA ASP A 207 -30.74 2.02 -13.19
C ASP A 207 -29.51 2.16 -12.29
N ASP A 208 -28.99 1.05 -11.75
CA ASP A 208 -27.77 1.04 -10.93
C ASP A 208 -26.55 1.44 -11.76
N GLU A 209 -26.34 0.78 -12.90
CA GLU A 209 -25.26 1.12 -13.83
C GLU A 209 -25.46 2.52 -14.45
N LEU A 210 -26.71 2.92 -14.76
CA LEU A 210 -26.99 4.27 -15.26
C LEU A 210 -26.62 5.35 -14.23
N THR A 211 -26.92 5.12 -12.95
CA THR A 211 -26.60 6.06 -11.87
C THR A 211 -25.09 6.25 -11.76
N VAL A 212 -24.33 5.16 -11.82
CA VAL A 212 -22.86 5.18 -11.78
C VAL A 212 -22.30 5.92 -12.99
N LEU A 213 -22.80 5.61 -14.20
CA LEU A 213 -22.42 6.28 -15.45
C LEU A 213 -22.70 7.79 -15.43
N LEU A 214 -23.88 8.21 -14.97
CA LEU A 214 -24.22 9.63 -14.94
C LEU A 214 -23.44 10.42 -13.88
N SER A 215 -23.08 9.77 -12.76
CA SER A 215 -22.27 10.40 -11.71
C SER A 215 -20.83 10.70 -12.13
N THR A 216 -20.36 10.04 -13.19
CA THR A 216 -18.99 10.11 -13.71
C THR A 216 -18.93 10.58 -15.17
N TRP A 217 -20.05 11.08 -15.71
CA TRP A 217 -20.16 11.47 -17.12
C TRP A 217 -19.10 12.48 -17.57
N GLY A 218 -18.49 12.23 -18.72
CA GLY A 218 -17.49 13.11 -19.32
C GLY A 218 -16.11 12.95 -18.72
N PHE A 219 -15.93 12.03 -17.77
CA PHE A 219 -14.62 11.63 -17.31
C PHE A 219 -13.78 11.04 -18.45
N ARG A 220 -12.49 11.38 -18.49
CA ARG A 220 -11.53 10.87 -19.49
C ARG A 220 -10.15 10.78 -18.88
N ILE A 221 -9.52 9.62 -19.00
CA ILE A 221 -8.08 9.45 -18.78
C ILE A 221 -7.37 10.08 -19.98
N VAL A 222 -6.88 11.29 -19.79
CA VAL A 222 -6.01 11.92 -20.78
C VAL A 222 -4.61 11.35 -20.58
N LEU A 223 -4.32 10.21 -21.22
CA LEU A 223 -2.93 9.77 -21.35
C LEU A 223 -2.17 10.88 -22.06
N ALA A 224 -1.22 11.50 -21.35
CA ALA A 224 -0.37 12.54 -21.91
C ALA A 224 0.46 11.93 -23.06
N VAL A 225 -0.05 12.02 -24.27
CA VAL A 225 0.73 11.69 -25.47
C VAL A 225 1.84 12.74 -25.53
N PRO A 226 3.13 12.36 -25.47
CA PRO A 226 4.22 13.32 -25.57
C PRO A 226 4.02 14.12 -26.84
N GLU A 227 3.76 15.43 -26.71
CA GLU A 227 3.54 16.24 -27.88
C GLU A 227 4.77 16.11 -28.79
N PRO A 228 4.59 16.02 -30.13
CA PRO A 228 5.70 15.88 -31.06
C PRO A 228 6.75 16.99 -30.88
N THR A 229 6.35 18.16 -30.36
CA THR A 229 7.23 19.26 -29.98
C THR A 229 8.30 18.86 -28.96
N GLY A 230 7.98 18.01 -27.99
CA GLY A 230 8.94 17.53 -26.99
C GLY A 230 10.04 16.68 -27.64
N VAL A 231 9.65 15.75 -28.52
CA VAL A 231 10.59 14.91 -29.28
C VAL A 231 11.42 15.76 -30.25
N ILE A 232 10.81 16.74 -30.94
CA ILE A 232 11.51 17.65 -31.85
C ILE A 232 12.50 18.54 -31.09
N THR A 233 12.14 19.05 -29.92
CA THR A 233 13.02 19.88 -29.10
C THR A 233 14.20 19.08 -28.57
N LEU A 234 13.98 17.84 -28.10
CA LEU A 234 15.05 16.94 -27.68
C LEU A 234 16.01 16.62 -28.84
N LEU A 235 15.47 16.31 -30.02
CA LEU A 235 16.26 16.07 -31.23
C LEU A 235 17.04 17.32 -31.66
N ALA A 236 16.45 18.52 -31.55
CA ALA A 236 17.13 19.78 -31.84
C ALA A 236 18.29 20.05 -30.85
N CYS A 237 18.10 19.77 -29.56
CA CYS A 237 19.16 19.88 -28.55
C CYS A 237 20.31 18.90 -28.82
N LEU A 238 20.00 17.66 -29.22
CA LEU A 238 21.03 16.67 -29.59
C LEU A 238 21.80 17.06 -30.85
N ALA A 239 21.13 17.65 -31.85
CA ALA A 239 21.75 18.11 -33.08
C ALA A 239 22.70 19.31 -32.86
N LEU A 240 22.35 20.21 -31.94
CA LEU A 240 23.15 21.39 -31.62
C LEU A 240 24.28 21.11 -30.62
N GLY A 241 24.16 20.04 -29.82
CA GLY A 241 25.13 19.66 -28.80
C GLY A 241 26.33 18.85 -29.29
N MET A 242 26.40 18.43 -30.56
CA MET A 242 27.56 17.69 -31.07
C MET A 242 28.72 18.66 -31.35
N PRO A 243 29.83 18.63 -30.58
CA PRO A 243 30.97 19.46 -30.87
C PRO A 243 31.55 19.06 -32.23
N LEU A 244 31.57 20.01 -33.17
CA LEU A 244 32.28 19.87 -34.44
C LEU A 244 33.75 19.56 -34.15
N ARG A 245 34.10 18.27 -34.22
CA ARG A 245 35.47 17.78 -34.03
C ARG A 245 36.33 18.31 -35.16
N ARG A 246 36.93 19.48 -34.95
CA ARG A 246 37.80 20.17 -35.91
C ARG A 246 39.03 19.29 -36.16
N LYS A 247 39.11 18.68 -37.35
CA LYS A 247 40.33 17.99 -37.79
C LYS A 247 41.40 19.05 -38.03
N LEU A 248 42.49 18.97 -37.25
CA LEU A 248 43.77 19.62 -37.53
C LEU A 248 44.51 18.83 -38.59
#